data_AF-A0A4U8UGZ3-F1
#
_entry.id   AF-A0A4U8UGZ3-F1
#
_cell.length_a   1.000
_cell.length_b   1.000
_cell.length_c   1.000
_cell.angle_alpha   90.00
_cell.angle_beta   90.00
_cell.angle_gamma   90.00
#
_symmetry.space_group_name_H-M   'P 1'
#
loop_
_entity.id
_entity.type
_entity.pdbx_description
1 polymer ?
#
loop_
_entity_poly.entity_id
_entity_poly.type
_entity_poly.pdbx_seq_one_letter_code
_entity_poly.pdbx_strand_id
1 'polypeptide(L)'
;MLKKVSKVSINIINFYQCYISVLLGAKCRYYPSCSEYSKQIFHFHNPFVAFYKTLLRILSCNQFFQGGINYPKATLFIQPIFTSPKHFNFWLIPTQPILFSLKNFTKQQVYIIKNLSKDPSV
;
A
#
# COMPACT_ATOMS: atom_id res chain seq x y z
N MET A 1 0.44 10.33 18.32
CA MET A 1 -0.04 11.30 17.29
C MET A 1 0.03 10.78 15.86
N LEU A 2 1.13 10.15 15.40
CA LEU A 2 1.32 9.74 14.00
C LEU A 2 0.26 8.76 13.44
N LYS A 3 -0.22 7.80 14.25
CA LYS A 3 -1.31 6.88 13.84
C LYS A 3 -2.65 7.59 13.61
N LYS A 4 -2.93 8.68 14.33
CA LYS A 4 -4.17 9.46 14.18
C LYS A 4 -4.18 10.24 12.87
N VAL A 5 -3.04 10.83 12.51
CA VAL A 5 -2.85 11.55 11.23
C VAL A 5 -3.05 10.62 10.04
N SER A 6 -2.43 9.43 10.07
CA SER A 6 -2.64 8.42 9.02
C SER A 6 -4.12 8.09 8.82
N LYS A 7 -4.89 7.93 9.91
CA LYS A 7 -6.33 7.64 9.83
C LYS A 7 -7.15 8.77 9.21
N VAL A 8 -6.81 10.03 9.50
CA VAL A 8 -7.44 11.20 8.87
C VAL A 8 -7.15 11.23 7.38
N SER A 9 -5.89 11.06 6.98
CA SER A 9 -5.49 11.01 5.57
C SER A 9 -6.18 9.89 4.80
N ILE A 10 -6.29 8.69 5.38
CA ILE A 10 -7.02 7.57 4.76
C ILE A 10 -8.50 7.92 4.57
N ASN A 11 -9.12 8.60 5.54
CA ASN A 11 -10.53 8.99 5.41
C ASN A 11 -10.76 10.02 4.30
N ILE A 12 -9.83 10.97 4.12
CA ILE A 12 -9.86 11.93 3.01
C ILE A 12 -9.72 11.19 1.66
N ILE A 13 -8.83 10.19 1.58
CA ILE A 13 -8.67 9.40 0.35
C ILE A 13 -9.93 8.55 0.08
N ASN A 14 -10.57 8.00 1.11
CA ASN A 14 -11.85 7.30 0.97
C ASN A 14 -12.93 8.24 0.41
N PHE A 15 -13.06 9.43 0.98
CA PHE A 15 -13.98 10.45 0.48
C PHE A 15 -13.70 10.78 -1.00
N TYR A 16 -12.44 11.03 -1.35
CA TYR A 16 -12.05 11.26 -2.74
C TYR A 16 -12.44 10.10 -3.67
N GLN A 17 -12.21 8.84 -3.26
CA GLN A 17 -12.58 7.69 -4.07
C GLN A 17 -14.10 7.54 -4.24
N CYS A 18 -14.90 7.79 -3.21
CA CYS A 18 -16.35 7.65 -3.29
C CYS A 18 -17.02 8.75 -4.11
N TYR A 19 -16.57 10.00 -3.99
CA TYR A 19 -17.24 11.14 -4.63
C TYR A 19 -16.57 11.57 -5.93
N ILE A 20 -15.25 11.76 -5.91
CA ILE A 20 -14.53 12.38 -7.03
C ILE A 20 -14.12 11.33 -8.07
N SER A 21 -13.71 10.13 -7.65
CA SER A 21 -13.28 9.09 -8.60
C SER A 21 -14.42 8.58 -9.49
N VAL A 22 -15.66 8.61 -9.00
CA VAL A 22 -16.85 8.22 -9.79
C VAL A 22 -17.09 9.20 -10.93
N LEU A 23 -16.85 10.50 -10.69
CA LEU A 23 -17.02 11.56 -11.69
C LEU A 23 -15.89 11.60 -12.73
N LEU A 24 -14.64 11.33 -12.33
CA LEU A 24 -13.47 11.47 -13.21
C LEU A 24 -13.09 10.19 -13.98
N GLY A 25 -13.61 9.03 -13.56
CA GLY A 25 -13.23 7.72 -14.10
C GLY A 25 -11.83 7.26 -13.69
N ALA A 26 -11.53 5.98 -13.88
CA ALA A 26 -10.23 5.38 -13.53
C ALA A 26 -9.16 5.69 -14.59
N LYS A 27 -8.43 6.80 -14.44
CA LYS A 27 -7.38 7.25 -15.38
C LYS A 27 -5.94 7.01 -14.91
N CYS A 28 -5.72 6.40 -13.75
CA CYS A 28 -4.36 6.21 -13.24
C CYS A 28 -3.62 5.14 -14.08
N ARG A 29 -2.39 5.47 -14.51
CA ARG A 29 -1.57 4.63 -15.38
C ARG A 29 -0.84 3.49 -14.65
N TYR A 30 -0.86 3.52 -13.31
CA TYR A 30 -0.25 2.51 -12.47
C TYR A 30 -1.29 1.60 -11.83
N TYR A 31 -0.92 0.33 -11.64
CA TYR A 31 -1.66 -0.62 -10.81
C TYR A 31 -0.86 -0.97 -9.55
N PRO A 32 -1.45 -0.96 -8.34
CA PRO A 32 -2.78 -0.43 -8.02
C PRO A 32 -2.86 1.08 -8.28
N SER A 33 -4.09 1.60 -8.35
CA SER A 33 -4.35 3.01 -8.63
C SER A 33 -3.63 3.93 -7.64
N CYS A 34 -3.43 5.18 -8.04
CA CYS A 34 -2.67 6.17 -7.31
C CYS A 34 -3.26 6.40 -5.90
N SER A 35 -4.59 6.47 -5.79
CA SER A 35 -5.30 6.60 -4.52
C SER A 35 -5.20 5.33 -3.65
N GLU A 36 -5.29 4.15 -4.25
CA GLU A 36 -5.18 2.89 -3.51
C GLU A 36 -3.74 2.64 -3.01
N TYR A 37 -2.75 2.97 -3.84
CA TYR A 37 -1.35 2.99 -3.45
C TYR A 37 -1.13 3.92 -2.25
N SER A 38 -1.71 5.13 -2.29
CA SER A 38 -1.61 6.08 -1.19
C SER A 38 -2.18 5.50 0.10
N LYS A 39 -3.40 4.92 0.07
CA LYS A 39 -3.99 4.28 1.26
C LYS A 39 -3.07 3.22 1.85
N GLN A 40 -2.55 2.32 1.01
CA GLN A 40 -1.63 1.26 1.44
C GLN A 40 -0.37 1.85 2.06
N ILE A 41 0.24 2.87 1.45
CA ILE A 41 1.42 3.52 2.01
C ILE A 41 1.12 4.22 3.34
N PHE A 42 -0.02 4.89 3.51
CA PHE A 42 -0.42 5.49 4.78
C PHE A 42 -0.68 4.45 5.89
N HIS A 43 -1.05 3.22 5.55
CA HIS A 43 -1.21 2.14 6.54
C HIS A 43 0.14 1.63 7.09
N PHE A 44 1.18 1.57 6.26
CA PHE A 44 2.46 0.93 6.61
C PHE A 44 3.61 1.90 6.89
N HIS A 45 3.53 3.16 6.45
CA HIS A 45 4.58 4.17 6.65
C HIS A 45 4.11 5.35 7.53
N ASN A 46 5.08 6.11 8.05
CA ASN A 46 4.82 7.38 8.71
C ASN A 46 4.12 8.37 7.74
N PRO A 47 3.19 9.22 8.22
CA PRO A 47 2.37 10.08 7.36
C PRO A 47 3.20 11.00 6.45
N PHE A 48 4.33 11.52 6.91
CA PHE A 48 5.22 12.36 6.09
C PHE A 48 5.88 11.59 4.95
N VAL A 49 6.46 10.42 5.25
CA VAL A 49 7.04 9.51 4.24
C VAL A 49 5.96 9.05 3.26
N ALA A 50 4.76 8.79 3.79
CA ALA A 50 3.62 8.37 3.01
C ALA A 50 3.15 9.44 2.02
N PHE A 51 3.08 10.69 2.48
CA PHE A 51 2.75 11.83 1.65
C PHE A 51 3.78 12.06 0.55
N TYR A 52 5.08 12.05 0.90
CA TYR A 52 6.16 12.19 -0.08
C TYR A 52 6.10 11.13 -1.18
N LYS A 53 5.99 9.84 -0.81
CA LYS A 53 5.89 8.73 -1.79
C LYS A 53 4.62 8.82 -2.65
N THR A 54 3.51 9.24 -2.04
CA THR A 54 2.24 9.47 -2.75
C THR A 54 2.39 10.58 -3.79
N LEU A 55 2.96 11.72 -3.39
CA LEU A 55 3.12 12.88 -4.26
C LEU A 55 4.00 12.54 -5.46
N LEU A 56 5.14 11.89 -5.22
CA LEU A 56 6.02 11.42 -6.29
C LEU A 56 5.28 10.52 -7.30
N ARG A 57 4.43 9.62 -6.81
CA ARG A 57 3.66 8.72 -7.69
C ARG A 57 2.58 9.46 -8.48
N ILE A 58 1.93 10.47 -7.89
CA ILE A 58 0.94 11.30 -8.60
C ILE A 58 1.64 12.10 -9.70
N LEU A 59 2.79 12.71 -9.39
CA LEU A 59 3.58 13.45 -10.37
C LEU A 59 4.07 12.56 -11.52
N SER A 60 4.44 11.31 -11.24
CA SER A 60 4.83 10.34 -12.27
C SER A 60 3.63 9.72 -13.02
N CYS A 61 2.40 9.92 -12.54
CA CYS A 61 1.20 9.40 -13.17
C CYS A 61 0.69 10.33 -14.29
N ASN A 62 1.50 10.47 -15.34
CA ASN A 62 1.15 11.21 -16.54
C ASN A 62 1.61 10.44 -17.80
N GLN A 63 1.33 10.99 -18.98
CA GLN A 63 1.60 10.33 -20.27
C GLN A 63 3.09 10.17 -20.59
N PHE A 64 3.96 10.98 -19.97
CA PHE A 64 5.42 10.96 -20.19
C PHE A 64 6.12 9.77 -19.51
N PHE A 65 5.41 9.00 -18.68
CA PHE A 65 5.93 7.81 -18.03
C PHE A 65 5.21 6.56 -18.52
N GLN A 66 5.92 5.43 -18.62
CA GLN A 66 5.40 4.18 -19.18
C GLN A 66 4.24 3.58 -18.36
N GLY A 67 4.13 3.91 -17.06
CA GLY A 67 3.14 3.33 -16.16
C GLY A 67 3.42 1.87 -15.83
N GLY A 68 2.41 1.12 -15.38
CA GLY A 68 2.49 -0.32 -15.16
C GLY A 68 2.24 -0.78 -13.71
N ILE A 69 2.58 -2.04 -13.42
CA ILE A 69 2.35 -2.66 -12.11
C ILE A 69 3.45 -2.22 -11.15
N ASN A 70 3.07 -1.47 -10.11
CA ASN A 70 3.98 -0.96 -9.10
C ASN A 70 3.29 -0.99 -7.72
N TYR A 71 3.43 -2.11 -7.02
CA TYR A 71 2.92 -2.26 -5.66
C TYR A 71 3.75 -1.50 -4.63
N PRO A 72 3.14 -1.01 -3.54
CA PRO A 72 3.87 -0.34 -2.48
C PRO A 72 4.79 -1.32 -1.74
N LYS A 73 5.99 -0.82 -1.44
CA LYS A 73 7.02 -1.53 -0.69
C LYS A 73 7.09 -0.96 0.73
N ALA A 74 7.11 -1.85 1.72
CA ALA A 74 7.39 -1.52 3.10
C ALA A 74 8.51 -2.39 3.64
N THR A 75 9.26 -1.85 4.59
CA THR A 75 10.31 -2.58 5.30
C THR A 75 9.76 -2.93 6.66
N LEU A 76 9.61 -4.23 6.94
CA LEU A 76 9.06 -4.73 8.18
C LEU A 76 10.05 -5.68 8.84
N PHE A 77 9.98 -5.76 10.17
CA PHE A 77 10.61 -6.83 10.92
C PHE A 77 9.61 -7.96 11.06
N ILE A 78 9.87 -9.07 10.37
CA ILE A 78 8.99 -10.24 10.41
C ILE A 78 9.54 -11.18 11.49
N GLN A 79 8.69 -11.53 12.45
CA GLN A 79 8.96 -12.59 13.41
C GLN A 79 8.13 -13.81 12.99
N PRO A 80 8.70 -15.04 13.00
CA PRO A 80 7.89 -16.24 12.78
C PRO A 80 6.94 -16.40 13.97
N ILE A 81 5.64 -16.23 13.72
CA ILE A 81 4.60 -16.38 14.74
C ILE A 81 3.62 -17.43 14.24
N PHE A 82 3.45 -18.51 14.99
CA PHE A 82 2.40 -19.48 14.74
C PHE A 82 1.15 -19.04 15.50
N THR A 83 0.18 -18.47 14.77
CA THR A 83 -1.10 -18.02 15.35
C THR A 83 -2.25 -18.69 14.61
N SER A 84 -3.38 -18.86 15.30
CA SER A 84 -4.64 -19.26 14.66
C SER A 84 -5.00 -18.28 13.53
N PRO A 85 -5.64 -18.75 12.43
CA PRO A 85 -5.93 -17.92 11.28
C PRO A 85 -6.84 -16.76 11.70
N LYS A 86 -6.28 -15.56 11.75
CA LYS A 86 -7.03 -14.32 11.95
C LYS A 86 -7.41 -13.74 10.59
N HIS A 87 -8.49 -12.98 10.59
CA HIS A 87 -8.87 -12.20 9.43
C HIS A 87 -7.76 -11.19 9.08
N PHE A 88 -7.23 -11.22 7.86
CA PHE A 88 -6.20 -10.30 7.39
C PHE A 88 -6.68 -9.49 6.17
N ASN A 89 -6.26 -8.23 6.10
CA ASN A 89 -6.67 -7.30 5.02
C ASN A 89 -5.59 -7.15 3.95
N PHE A 90 -4.34 -7.47 4.27
CA PHE A 90 -3.19 -7.31 3.38
C PHE A 90 -2.33 -8.57 3.39
N TRP A 91 -1.91 -8.99 2.20
CA TRP A 91 -0.85 -9.96 1.95
C TRP A 91 0.50 -9.24 1.90
N LEU A 92 1.52 -9.88 2.47
CA LEU A 92 2.90 -9.39 2.46
C LEU A 92 3.76 -10.40 1.72
N ILE A 93 4.31 -10.01 0.56
CA ILE A 93 5.17 -10.88 -0.26
C ILE A 93 6.60 -10.37 -0.16
N PRO A 94 7.57 -11.17 0.30
CA PRO A 94 8.97 -10.76 0.35
C PRO A 94 9.51 -10.48 -1.06
N THR A 95 10.28 -9.40 -1.21
CA THR A 95 10.85 -9.01 -2.51
C THR A 95 12.10 -9.82 -2.89
N GLN A 96 12.74 -10.43 -1.89
CA GLN A 96 13.92 -11.27 -2.05
C GLN A 96 13.59 -12.65 -1.49
N PRO A 97 14.11 -13.74 -2.10
CA PRO A 97 13.93 -15.07 -1.56
C PRO A 97 14.47 -15.08 -0.13
N ILE A 98 13.66 -15.58 0.79
CA ILE A 98 14.08 -15.79 2.18
C ILE A 98 15.10 -16.91 2.11
N LEU A 99 16.38 -16.57 2.05
CA LEU A 99 17.43 -17.52 2.38
C LEU A 99 17.18 -17.85 3.85
N PHE A 100 16.58 -19.01 4.09
CA PHE A 100 15.97 -19.44 5.36
C PHE A 100 17.06 -19.72 6.41
N SER A 101 17.87 -18.72 6.72
CA SER A 101 18.77 -18.74 7.86
C SER A 101 17.90 -18.50 9.08
N LEU A 102 17.64 -19.57 9.83
CA LEU A 102 16.89 -19.59 11.09
C LEU A 102 17.45 -18.65 12.18
N LYS A 103 18.60 -18.00 11.92
CA LYS A 103 19.18 -16.97 12.77
C LYS A 103 19.00 -15.59 12.13
N ASN A 104 18.02 -14.86 12.67
CA ASN A 104 18.00 -13.40 12.89
C ASN A 104 16.76 -12.71 12.31
N PHE A 105 16.22 -11.81 13.15
CA PHE A 105 15.24 -10.78 12.82
C PHE A 105 15.75 -9.87 11.71
N THR A 106 15.65 -10.32 10.46
CA THR A 106 16.10 -9.54 9.32
C THR A 106 15.03 -8.50 8.96
N LYS A 107 15.46 -7.26 8.72
CA LYS A 107 14.60 -6.26 8.06
C LYS A 107 14.33 -6.78 6.66
N GLN A 108 13.07 -7.10 6.37
CA GLN A 108 12.67 -7.58 5.06
C GLN A 108 11.85 -6.52 4.34
N GLN A 109 12.17 -6.33 3.06
CA GLN A 109 11.33 -5.54 2.17
C GLN A 109 10.22 -6.43 1.62
N VAL A 110 8.99 -5.98 1.75
CA VAL A 110 7.80 -6.70 1.31
C VAL A 110 6.96 -5.85 0.39
N TYR A 111 6.36 -6.48 -0.61
CA TYR A 111 5.24 -5.96 -1.36
C TYR A 111 3.97 -6.09 -0.53
N ILE A 112 3.19 -5.02 -0.49
CA ILE A 112 1.88 -5.00 0.13
C ILE A 112 0.84 -5.22 -0.96
N ILE A 113 0.06 -6.28 -0.85
CA ILE A 113 -1.05 -6.58 -1.74
C ILE A 113 -2.34 -6.63 -0.91
N LYS A 114 -3.37 -5.90 -1.33
CA LYS A 114 -4.66 -5.92 -0.64
C LYS A 114 -5.37 -7.25 -0.89
N ASN A 115 -6.08 -7.74 0.12
CA ASN A 115 -6.90 -8.93 -0.02
C ASN A 115 -8.16 -8.61 -0.86
N LEU A 116 -8.27 -9.23 -2.04
CA LEU A 116 -9.37 -8.98 -2.98
C LEU A 116 -10.70 -9.61 -2.55
N SER A 117 -10.68 -10.65 -1.69
CA SER A 117 -11.91 -11.37 -1.27
C SER A 117 -12.88 -10.53 -0.44
N LYS A 118 -12.51 -9.30 -0.10
CA LYS A 118 -13.24 -8.40 0.78
C LYS A 118 -13.58 -7.05 0.16
N ASP A 119 -13.25 -6.84 -1.11
CA ASP A 119 -13.59 -5.58 -1.76
C ASP A 119 -15.07 -5.56 -2.16
N PRO A 120 -15.89 -4.62 -1.65
CA PRO A 120 -17.32 -4.53 -2.00
C PRO A 120 -17.56 -4.01 -3.43
N SER A 121 -16.49 -3.72 -4.17
CA SER A 121 -16.51 -3.22 -5.55
C SER A 121 -16.23 -4.30 -6.61
N VAL A 122 -16.06 -5.56 -6.18
CA VAL A 122 -15.91 -6.77 -7.03
C VAL A 122 -16.98 -7.76 -6.63
#